data_AF-A0A398DIS5-F1
#
_entry.id   AF-A0A398DIS5-F1
#
_cell.length_a   1.000
_cell.length_b   1.000
_cell.length_c   1.000
_cell.angle_alpha   90.00
_cell.angle_beta   90.00
_cell.angle_gamma   90.00
#
_symmetry.space_group_name_H-M   'P 1'
#
loop_
_entity.id
_entity.type
_entity.pdbx_description
1 polymer ?
#
loop_
_entity_poly.entity_id
_entity_poly.type
_entity_poly.pdbx_seq_one_letter_code
_entity_poly.pdbx_strand_id
1 'polypeptide(L)' 'MPRKKRQFRKPAQADPIYNSELLNHFINKILKKGKKVKAQGIVYGAIKMIDGKG' A
#
# COMPACT_ATOMS: atom_id res chain seq x y z
N MET A 1 -20.70 -11.67 4.11
CA MET A 1 -21.24 -10.68 5.08
C MET A 1 -21.57 -11.40 6.37
N PRO A 2 -20.99 -11.03 7.53
CA PRO A 2 -21.27 -11.73 8.78
C PRO A 2 -22.35 -11.04 9.60
N ARG A 3 -23.34 -11.80 10.09
CA ARG A 3 -24.42 -11.31 10.98
C ARG A 3 -24.01 -11.26 12.47
N LYS A 4 -23.01 -12.04 12.90
CA LYS A 4 -22.21 -11.84 14.13
C LYS A 4 -20.95 -12.73 14.04
N LYS A 5 -19.76 -12.12 13.99
CA LYS A 5 -18.42 -12.68 14.29
C LYS A 5 -17.42 -11.54 14.12
N ARG A 6 -16.48 -11.39 15.07
CA ARG A 6 -15.40 -10.39 15.01
C ARG A 6 -14.49 -10.75 13.84
N GLN A 7 -14.53 -9.99 12.75
CA GLN A 7 -13.63 -10.21 11.62
C GLN A 7 -12.23 -9.77 12.02
N PHE A 8 -11.31 -10.74 12.15
CA PHE A 8 -9.90 -10.45 12.26
C PHE A 8 -9.41 -9.95 10.90
N ARG A 9 -8.88 -8.72 10.89
CA ARG A 9 -8.23 -8.17 9.70
C ARG A 9 -6.94 -8.97 9.47
N LYS A 10 -6.71 -9.41 8.24
CA LYS A 10 -5.44 -10.04 7.87
C LYS A 10 -4.32 -9.00 8.03
N PRO A 11 -3.18 -9.33 8.64
CA PRO A 11 -2.03 -8.44 8.64
C PRO A 11 -1.62 -8.17 7.19
N ALA A 12 -1.28 -6.92 6.88
CA ALA A 12 -0.71 -6.61 5.58
C ALA A 12 0.73 -7.12 5.52
N GLN A 13 1.13 -7.60 4.35
CA GLN A 13 2.54 -7.88 4.12
C GLN A 13 3.34 -6.57 4.14
N ALA A 14 4.60 -6.62 4.53
CA ALA A 14 5.49 -5.48 4.39
C ALA A 14 5.76 -5.16 2.91
N ASP A 15 5.99 -3.89 2.60
CA ASP A 15 6.43 -3.46 1.27
C ASP A 15 7.82 -4.05 0.94
N PRO A 16 8.08 -4.57 -0.27
CA PRO A 16 9.35 -5.23 -0.60
C PRO A 16 10.56 -4.29 -0.66
N ILE A 17 10.37 -2.97 -0.84
CA ILE A 17 11.48 -2.03 -0.99
C ILE A 17 11.77 -1.34 0.35
N TYR A 18 10.72 -0.85 1.01
CA TYR A 18 10.86 -0.08 2.25
C TYR A 18 10.59 -0.90 3.51
N ASN A 19 10.30 -2.21 3.39
CA ASN A 19 9.93 -3.11 4.47
C ASN A 19 8.88 -2.53 5.43
N SER A 20 7.93 -1.74 4.88
CA SER A 20 6.94 -1.00 5.66
C SER A 20 5.53 -1.53 5.39
N GLU A 21 4.84 -1.96 6.45
CA GLU A 21 3.43 -2.36 6.37
C GLU A 21 2.51 -1.18 6.04
N LEU A 22 2.84 0.02 6.55
CA LEU A 22 2.10 1.25 6.31
C LEU A 22 2.12 1.63 4.82
N LEU A 23 3.30 1.53 4.21
CA LEU A 23 3.48 1.86 2.79
C LEU A 23 2.72 0.89 1.88
N ASN A 24 2.73 -0.42 2.21
CA ASN A 24 1.92 -1.40 1.49
C ASN A 24 0.40 -1.15 1.68
N HIS A 25 -0.05 -0.77 2.88
CA HIS A 25 -1.43 -0.37 3.11
C HIS A 25 -1.83 0.84 2.27
N PHE A 26 -0.93 1.81 2.10
CA PHE A 26 -1.16 3.00 1.28
C PHE A 26 -1.27 2.64 -0.21
N ILE A 27 -0.35 1.83 -0.73
CA ILE A 27 -0.40 1.31 -2.11
C ILE A 27 -1.71 0.57 -2.38
N ASN A 28 -2.15 -0.29 -1.44
CA ASN A 28 -3.39 -1.05 -1.57
C ASN A 28 -4.65 -0.16 -1.57
N LYS A 29 -4.61 1.02 -0.94
CA LYS A 29 -5.70 2.01 -1.02
C LYS A 29 -5.72 2.78 -2.35
N ILE A 30 -4.56 3.07 -2.93
CA ILE A 30 -4.44 3.74 -4.24
C ILE A 30 -4.78 2.79 -5.40
N LEU A 31 -4.65 1.49 -5.16
CA LEU A 31 -4.89 0.44 -6.14
C LEU A 31 -6.27 0.55 -6.79
N LYS A 32 -6.30 0.88 -8.09
CA LYS A 32 -7.53 0.92 -8.89
C LYS A 32 -7.54 -0.21 -9.91
N LYS A 33 -8.65 -0.95 -10.00
CA LYS A 33 -8.84 -2.08 -10.94
C LYS A 33 -7.74 -3.16 -10.81
N GLY A 34 -7.21 -3.39 -9.61
CA GLY A 34 -6.18 -4.42 -9.35
C GLY A 34 -4.79 -4.11 -9.93
N LYS A 35 -4.53 -2.91 -10.44
CA LYS A 35 -3.27 -2.55 -11.12
C LYS A 35 -2.11 -2.26 -10.16
N LYS A 36 -1.54 -3.29 -9.53
CA LYS A 36 -0.55 -3.14 -8.44
C LYS A 36 0.76 -2.50 -8.89
N VAL A 37 1.29 -2.92 -10.04
CA VAL A 37 2.51 -2.36 -10.63
C VAL A 37 2.37 -0.85 -10.89
N LYS A 38 1.21 -0.40 -11.39
CA LYS A 38 0.97 1.04 -11.63
C LYS A 38 0.84 1.81 -10.32
N ALA A 39 0.16 1.27 -9.32
CA ALA A 39 0.03 1.91 -8.02
C ALA A 39 1.40 2.07 -7.32
N GLN A 40 2.23 1.02 -7.36
CA GLN A 40 3.62 1.05 -6.88
C GLN A 40 4.45 2.13 -7.58
N GLY A 41 4.41 2.17 -8.92
CA GLY A 41 5.15 3.18 -9.69
C GLY A 41 4.78 4.62 -9.32
N ILE A 42 3.49 4.90 -9.10
CA ILE A 42 3.03 6.23 -8.66
C ILE A 42 3.58 6.56 -7.26
N VAL A 43 3.45 5.65 -6.30
CA VAL A 43 3.84 5.89 -4.90
C VAL A 43 5.35 6.06 -4.77
N TYR A 44 6.14 5.16 -5.36
CA TYR A 44 7.60 5.27 -5.30
C TYR A 44 8.10 6.50 -6.08
N GLY A 45 7.47 6.83 -7.21
CA GLY A 45 7.75 8.08 -7.93
C GLY A 45 7.49 9.32 -7.08
N ALA A 46 6.39 9.34 -6.32
CA ALA A 46 6.07 10.43 -5.39
C ALA A 46 7.08 10.54 -4.25
N ILE A 47 7.51 9.42 -3.67
CA ILE A 47 8.53 9.41 -2.62
C ILE A 47 9.85 9.98 -3.14
N LYS A 48 10.29 9.55 -4.34
CA LYS A 48 11.50 10.09 -4.97
C LYS A 48 11.43 11.60 -5.23
N MET A 49 10.25 12.11 -5.62
CA MET A 49 10.04 13.55 -5.81
C MET A 49 10.09 14.35 -4.51
N ILE A 50 9.66 13.77 -3.39
CA ILE A 50 9.74 14.40 -2.07
C ILE A 50 11.19 14.37 -1.56
N ASP A 51 11.88 13.26 -1.75
CA ASP A 51 13.28 13.07 -1.34
C ASP A 51 14.23 14.06 -2.05
N GLY A 52 13.97 14.33 -3.34
CA GLY A 52 14.72 15.34 -4.10
C GLY A 52 14.31 16.80 -3.85
N LYS A 53 13.37 17.06 -2.94
CA LYS A 53 12.95 18.41 -2.53
C LYS A 53 13.48 18.82 -1.15
N GLY A 54 14.60 18.22 -0.73
CA GLY A 54 15.40 18.65 0.43
C GLY A 54 16.31 19.81 0.10
#